data_AF-M1B200-F1
#
_entry.id   AF-M1B200-F1
#
_cell.length_a   1.000
_cell.length_b   1.000
_cell.length_c   1.000
_cell.angle_alpha   90.00
_cell.angle_beta   90.00
_cell.angle_gamma   90.00
#
_symmetry.space_group_name_H-M   'P 1'
#
loop_
_entity.id
_entity.type
_entity.pdbx_description
1 polymer ?
#
loop_
_entity_poly.entity_id
_entity_poly.type
_entity_poly.pdbx_seq_one_letter_code
_entity_poly.pdbx_strand_id
1 'polypeptide(L)'
;MDFTSGLSFPSSLAPNGNCSSNNNCSSSFNHRSCYNNISSKANLLKKQSYVFSKYQLRNFKIRRVPRIEAQLKAEQLESSEAGCESDGLQWPSPNDEIPFWKGDFPSWDLSSDASAGVEQDSDLLHIVHVTAEMAPIAKVGGLGDVVTGLGRACLNRGHKVDVMIPFYECIPKHCINELALMKTYNSYHDGNWVACKAYRGEVSGVPVILIEPSNHFFKGKNIYGGSYNELDAYLFFSRACLEWMQVNGTQPDIIHVHEWQTGALPLFYWDMYHFLSLQKPRIVLTIHNMEHYGECRQEQLSKFGLDGSAYATEDKAVDDRTVGHNPERLSLLKGGIVYSNAIVTVSPTYLKETLCSGWLSGALMRNRDKYSGILNGIDTEMWNPATDIYLPAKFDGNYFCDVVEVLRRHLL
;
A
#
# COMPACT_ATOMS: atom_id res chain seq x y z
N MET A 1 -48.34 23.65 -6.42
CA MET A 1 -48.33 23.12 -5.05
C MET A 1 -46.89 23.22 -4.55
N ASP A 2 -46.34 24.43 -4.51
CA ASP A 2 -46.43 25.44 -3.42
C ASP A 2 -45.44 25.07 -2.30
N PHE A 3 -44.22 25.61 -2.26
CA PHE A 3 -43.74 26.93 -1.79
C PHE A 3 -43.79 27.17 -0.26
N THR A 4 -42.63 27.61 0.27
CA THR A 4 -42.39 28.39 1.52
C THR A 4 -42.62 27.66 2.84
N SER A 5 -41.94 27.87 3.97
CA SER A 5 -41.01 28.87 4.56
C SER A 5 -40.52 28.21 5.89
N GLY A 6 -39.36 28.48 6.49
CA GLY A 6 -38.93 29.77 7.05
C GLY A 6 -37.93 29.54 8.19
N LEU A 7 -36.96 30.45 8.28
CA LEU A 7 -35.94 30.60 9.31
C LEU A 7 -36.51 31.26 10.57
N SER A 8 -35.95 30.96 11.75
CA SER A 8 -35.86 31.91 12.87
C SER A 8 -34.80 31.52 13.91
N PHE A 9 -33.88 32.46 14.18
CA PHE A 9 -33.12 32.59 15.43
C PHE A 9 -34.00 33.25 16.51
N PRO A 10 -33.62 33.22 17.80
CA PRO A 10 -32.94 34.40 18.35
C PRO A 10 -31.83 34.13 19.38
N SER A 11 -31.02 35.17 19.53
CA SER A 11 -29.92 35.39 20.46
C SER A 11 -30.36 35.95 21.82
N SER A 12 -29.41 35.86 22.77
CA SER A 12 -29.11 36.81 23.87
C SER A 12 -29.90 36.74 25.19
N LEU A 13 -29.18 36.56 26.30
CA LEU A 13 -28.94 37.55 27.38
C LEU A 13 -28.50 36.84 28.68
N ALA A 14 -27.31 37.21 29.19
CA ALA A 14 -26.92 37.07 30.59
C ALA A 14 -27.61 38.16 31.44
N PRO A 15 -27.71 38.04 32.79
CA PRO A 15 -26.61 38.52 33.64
C PRO A 15 -26.40 37.82 35.01
N ASN A 16 -25.18 37.99 35.53
CA ASN A 16 -24.72 38.20 36.92
C ASN A 16 -25.17 37.32 38.10
N GLY A 17 -24.17 36.85 38.87
CA GLY A 17 -24.33 36.46 40.28
C GLY A 17 -23.05 35.90 40.92
N ASN A 18 -22.32 36.74 41.65
CA ASN A 18 -21.19 36.38 42.53
C ASN A 18 -21.61 35.39 43.63
N CYS A 19 -20.73 34.46 44.02
CA CYS A 19 -20.51 34.11 45.42
C CYS A 19 -19.20 33.34 45.64
N SER A 20 -18.41 33.86 46.59
CA SER A 20 -17.19 33.33 47.18
C SER A 20 -17.42 32.11 48.07
N SER A 21 -16.45 31.18 48.15
CA SER A 21 -15.79 30.80 49.41
C SER A 21 -14.81 29.64 49.24
N ASN A 22 -13.72 29.76 49.99
CA ASN A 22 -12.63 28.80 50.19
C ASN A 22 -13.13 27.41 50.62
N ASN A 23 -12.38 26.37 50.24
CA ASN A 23 -11.94 25.36 51.20
C ASN A 23 -10.66 24.67 50.74
N ASN A 24 -9.63 24.78 51.58
CA ASN A 24 -8.41 24.00 51.56
C ASN A 24 -8.73 22.54 51.91
N CYS A 25 -8.14 21.59 51.19
CA CYS A 25 -7.74 20.31 51.77
C CYS A 25 -6.47 19.81 51.07
N SER A 26 -5.41 19.75 51.85
CA SER A 26 -4.08 19.27 51.52
C SER A 26 -4.04 17.74 51.41
N SER A 27 -3.39 17.22 50.38
CA SER A 27 -2.66 15.96 50.49
C SER A 27 -1.44 15.98 49.56
N SER A 28 -0.30 15.75 50.19
CA SER A 28 1.05 15.77 49.63
C SER A 28 1.32 14.52 48.79
N PHE A 29 1.69 14.70 47.52
CA PHE A 29 2.33 13.67 46.70
C PHE A 29 3.67 14.17 46.15
N ASN A 30 4.69 13.32 46.32
CA ASN A 30 6.11 13.57 46.05
C ASN A 30 6.41 13.96 44.58
N HIS A 31 6.90 15.18 44.38
CA HIS A 31 7.16 15.79 43.06
C HIS A 31 8.57 15.54 42.48
N ARG A 32 9.32 14.51 42.94
CA ARG A 32 10.74 14.32 42.57
C ARG A 32 11.06 13.28 41.50
N SER A 33 10.09 12.53 40.96
CA SER A 33 10.36 11.49 39.93
C SER A 33 10.11 11.95 38.48
N CYS A 34 9.30 13.00 38.26
CA CYS A 34 8.91 13.40 36.89
C CYS A 34 9.89 14.35 36.18
N TYR A 35 10.81 15.01 36.90
CA TYR A 35 11.72 15.98 36.31
C TYR A 35 12.91 15.36 35.55
N ASN A 36 13.28 14.10 35.85
CA ASN A 36 14.38 13.44 35.16
C ASN A 36 13.99 12.87 33.78
N ASN A 37 12.71 12.68 33.50
CA ASN A 37 12.25 12.17 32.20
C ASN A 37 12.08 13.26 31.13
N ILE A 38 11.80 14.51 31.53
CA ILE A 38 11.61 15.63 30.59
C ILE A 38 12.95 16.10 30.02
N SER A 39 14.02 16.09 30.83
CA SER A 39 15.37 16.43 30.38
C SER A 39 15.94 15.39 29.39
N SER A 40 15.61 14.11 29.55
CA SER A 40 16.03 13.05 28.62
C SER A 40 15.31 13.15 27.27
N LYS A 41 14.00 13.45 27.25
CA LYS A 41 13.22 13.68 26.02
C LYS A 41 13.64 14.94 25.27
N ALA A 42 13.94 16.04 25.97
CA ALA A 42 14.42 17.27 25.34
C ALA A 42 15.79 17.09 24.66
N ASN A 43 16.67 16.27 25.23
CA ASN A 43 17.96 15.92 24.61
C ASN A 43 17.80 14.94 23.44
N LEU A 44 16.79 14.07 23.46
CA LEU A 44 16.45 13.17 22.36
C LEU A 44 15.87 13.95 21.16
N LEU A 45 14.96 14.90 21.41
CA LEU A 45 14.38 15.79 20.41
C LEU A 45 15.43 16.71 19.78
N LYS A 46 16.35 17.27 20.58
CA LYS A 46 17.50 18.04 20.06
C LYS A 46 18.45 17.19 19.22
N LYS A 47 18.64 15.90 19.57
CA LYS A 47 19.38 14.94 18.72
C LYS A 47 18.62 14.63 17.43
N GLN A 48 17.30 14.44 17.45
CA GLN A 48 16.49 14.15 16.27
C GLN A 48 16.54 15.29 15.23
N SER A 49 16.42 16.56 15.65
CA SER A 49 16.55 17.71 14.74
C SER A 49 17.96 17.85 14.14
N TYR A 50 19.01 17.48 14.90
CA TYR A 50 20.40 17.55 14.43
C TYR A 50 20.80 16.36 13.54
N VAL A 51 20.12 15.23 13.66
CA VAL A 51 20.43 13.99 12.94
C VAL A 51 19.71 13.94 11.58
N PHE A 52 18.50 14.51 11.45
CA PHE A 52 17.81 14.60 10.16
C PHE A 52 18.56 15.44 9.13
N SER A 53 19.30 16.49 9.55
CA SER A 53 20.11 17.29 8.62
C SER A 53 21.38 16.59 8.13
N LYS A 54 21.84 15.55 8.86
CA LYS A 54 23.13 14.89 8.59
C LYS A 54 23.04 13.63 7.72
N TYR A 55 21.84 13.07 7.52
CA TYR A 55 21.62 11.98 6.57
C TYR A 55 21.34 12.51 5.16
N GLN A 56 22.26 13.33 4.63
CA GLN A 56 22.37 13.54 3.20
C GLN A 56 22.84 12.24 2.53
N LEU A 57 21.88 11.57 1.92
CA LEU A 57 21.96 10.84 0.64
C LEU A 57 23.34 10.24 0.29
N ARG A 58 23.52 8.94 0.57
CA ARG A 58 24.30 8.11 -0.35
C ARG A 58 23.44 7.94 -1.61
N ASN A 59 23.86 8.55 -2.70
CA ASN A 59 23.22 8.47 -4.01
C ASN A 59 22.99 7.00 -4.41
N PHE A 60 21.73 6.57 -4.43
CA PHE A 60 21.35 5.31 -5.06
C PHE A 60 21.41 5.52 -6.58
N LYS A 61 22.38 4.89 -7.24
CA LYS A 61 22.36 4.77 -8.70
C LYS A 61 21.35 3.68 -9.05
N ILE A 62 20.13 4.07 -9.42
CA ILE A 62 19.23 3.19 -10.15
C ILE A 62 19.97 2.83 -11.46
N ARG A 63 20.37 1.56 -11.60
CA ARG A 63 20.91 1.06 -12.86
C ARG A 63 19.80 1.18 -13.91
N ARG A 64 19.97 2.09 -14.87
CA ARG A 64 19.15 2.09 -16.09
C ARG A 64 19.45 0.79 -16.82
N VAL A 65 18.47 -0.10 -16.90
CA VAL A 65 18.51 -1.23 -17.82
C VAL A 65 18.51 -0.66 -19.24
N PRO A 66 19.46 -1.05 -20.12
CA PRO A 66 19.44 -0.63 -21.51
C PRO A 66 18.13 -1.08 -22.16
N ARG A 67 17.45 -0.15 -22.81
CA ARG A 67 16.24 -0.40 -23.60
C ARG A 67 16.62 -1.39 -24.71
N ILE A 68 16.22 -2.66 -24.55
CA ILE A 68 16.55 -3.72 -25.51
C ILE A 68 15.94 -3.33 -26.86
N GLU A 69 16.77 -3.31 -27.90
CA GLU A 69 16.47 -3.04 -29.31
C GLU A 69 15.46 -4.04 -29.95
N ALA A 70 14.75 -4.82 -29.15
CA ALA A 70 13.76 -5.80 -29.61
C ALA A 70 12.49 -5.18 -30.17
N GLN A 71 12.15 -3.94 -29.78
CA GLN A 71 10.96 -3.24 -30.30
C GLN A 71 11.08 -2.83 -31.77
N LEU A 72 12.29 -2.62 -32.29
CA LEU A 72 12.51 -2.16 -33.67
C LEU A 72 12.58 -3.29 -34.70
N LYS A 73 12.78 -4.55 -34.26
CA LYS A 73 12.75 -5.71 -35.16
C LYS A 73 11.33 -6.27 -35.37
N ALA A 74 10.41 -6.01 -34.45
CA ALA A 74 9.03 -6.46 -34.58
C ALA A 74 8.25 -5.68 -35.67
N GLU A 75 8.59 -4.41 -35.90
CA GLU A 75 7.93 -3.55 -36.91
C GLU A 75 8.41 -3.80 -38.36
N GLN A 76 9.42 -4.64 -38.59
CA GLN A 76 9.95 -4.93 -39.94
C GLN A 76 9.52 -6.29 -40.52
N LEU A 77 8.68 -7.06 -39.82
CA LEU A 77 8.20 -8.38 -40.27
C LEU A 77 6.72 -8.38 -40.70
N GLU A 78 6.07 -7.23 -40.79
CA GLU A 78 4.73 -7.08 -41.40
C GLU A 78 4.84 -6.78 -42.91
N SER A 79 5.40 -7.71 -43.68
CA SER A 79 5.15 -7.76 -45.13
C SER A 79 5.53 -9.12 -45.71
N SER A 80 4.81 -10.16 -45.31
CA SER A 80 4.71 -11.37 -46.14
C SER A 80 3.32 -11.94 -45.97
N GLU A 81 2.50 -11.78 -47.00
CA GLU A 81 1.22 -12.47 -47.18
C GLU A 81 1.47 -13.98 -47.07
N ALA A 82 1.22 -14.55 -45.90
CA ALA A 82 1.08 -15.99 -45.72
C ALA A 82 -0.41 -16.31 -45.75
N GLY A 83 -0.80 -17.25 -46.62
CA GLY A 83 -2.19 -17.63 -46.87
C GLY A 83 -2.92 -18.02 -45.59
N CYS A 84 -4.08 -17.37 -45.41
CA CYS A 84 -5.01 -17.51 -44.30
C CYS A 84 -5.89 -18.75 -44.51
N GLU A 85 -5.74 -19.77 -43.66
CA GLU A 85 -6.71 -20.87 -43.50
C GLU A 85 -7.29 -20.81 -42.08
N SER A 86 -8.53 -20.31 -41.97
CA SER A 86 -9.28 -20.14 -40.72
C SER A 86 -10.08 -21.39 -40.31
N ASP A 87 -9.72 -22.57 -40.85
CA ASP A 87 -10.51 -23.80 -40.73
C ASP A 87 -10.25 -24.51 -39.41
N GLY A 88 -10.84 -23.99 -38.33
CA GLY A 88 -10.82 -24.65 -37.01
C GLY A 88 -11.25 -23.79 -35.83
N LEU A 89 -11.36 -22.47 -36.01
CA LEU A 89 -11.75 -21.56 -34.93
C LEU A 89 -13.28 -21.51 -34.78
N GLN A 90 -13.83 -22.22 -33.80
CA GLN A 90 -15.25 -22.18 -33.50
C GLN A 90 -15.56 -21.00 -32.57
N TRP A 91 -16.15 -19.93 -33.11
CA TRP A 91 -16.55 -18.76 -32.34
C TRP A 91 -17.96 -18.96 -31.72
N PRO A 92 -18.18 -18.59 -30.45
CA PRO A 92 -19.48 -18.73 -29.79
C PRO A 92 -20.51 -17.80 -30.43
N SER A 93 -21.73 -18.31 -30.58
CA SER A 93 -22.85 -17.60 -31.20
C SER A 93 -23.64 -16.81 -30.15
N PRO A 94 -24.17 -15.62 -30.48
CA PRO A 94 -25.14 -14.93 -29.62
C PRO A 94 -26.39 -15.77 -29.29
N ASN A 95 -26.66 -16.81 -30.07
CA ASN A 95 -27.79 -17.73 -29.89
C ASN A 95 -27.45 -18.99 -29.08
N ASP A 96 -26.22 -19.11 -28.55
CA ASP A 96 -25.85 -20.24 -27.71
C ASP A 96 -26.74 -20.28 -26.44
N GLU A 97 -27.26 -21.47 -26.09
CA GLU A 97 -28.16 -21.63 -24.93
C GLU A 97 -27.51 -21.15 -23.62
N ILE A 98 -26.19 -21.35 -23.51
CA ILE A 98 -25.36 -20.83 -22.43
C ILE A 98 -24.36 -19.88 -23.07
N PRO A 99 -24.41 -18.56 -22.76
CA PRO A 99 -23.39 -17.62 -23.19
C PRO A 99 -22.01 -18.10 -22.77
N PHE A 100 -21.00 -17.97 -23.65
CA PHE A 100 -19.67 -18.54 -23.38
C PHE A 100 -19.06 -18.10 -22.04
N TRP A 101 -19.32 -16.87 -21.59
CA TRP A 101 -18.86 -16.34 -20.30
C TRP A 101 -19.57 -16.91 -19.07
N LYS A 102 -20.58 -17.77 -19.25
CA LYS A 102 -21.29 -18.52 -18.20
C LYS A 102 -20.95 -20.00 -18.19
N GLY A 103 -20.02 -20.46 -19.04
CA GLY A 103 -19.55 -21.84 -19.04
C GLY A 103 -18.81 -22.20 -17.74
N ASP A 104 -18.77 -23.49 -17.42
CA ASP A 104 -17.94 -24.00 -16.33
C ASP A 104 -16.48 -24.01 -16.78
N PHE A 105 -15.65 -23.17 -16.14
CA PHE A 105 -14.22 -23.12 -16.39
C PHE A 105 -13.48 -23.95 -15.32
N PRO A 106 -12.51 -24.81 -15.71
CA PRO A 106 -11.70 -25.53 -14.73
C PRO A 106 -10.96 -24.54 -13.81
N SER A 107 -10.75 -24.94 -12.54
CA SER A 107 -9.99 -24.12 -11.59
C SER A 107 -8.57 -23.90 -12.12
N TRP A 108 -8.20 -22.64 -12.31
CA TRP A 108 -6.90 -22.24 -12.84
C TRP A 108 -5.80 -22.45 -11.78
N ASP A 109 -5.12 -23.58 -11.85
CA ASP A 109 -3.93 -23.88 -11.04
C ASP A 109 -2.70 -23.37 -11.77
N LEU A 110 -2.19 -22.19 -11.39
CA LEU A 110 -0.88 -21.68 -11.81
C LEU A 110 0.22 -22.52 -11.14
N SER A 111 0.40 -23.75 -11.62
CA SER A 111 1.51 -24.60 -11.23
C SER A 111 2.79 -24.11 -11.93
N SER A 112 3.51 -23.26 -11.20
CA SER A 112 4.97 -23.20 -10.98
C SER A 112 6.02 -23.62 -12.06
N ASP A 113 5.71 -23.68 -13.35
CA ASP A 113 6.72 -24.11 -14.37
C ASP A 113 7.49 -22.96 -15.05
N ALA A 114 7.29 -21.71 -14.65
CA ALA A 114 7.87 -20.54 -15.32
C ALA A 114 9.27 -20.10 -14.83
N SER A 115 9.95 -20.91 -14.02
CA SER A 115 11.29 -20.58 -13.50
C SER A 115 12.44 -20.88 -14.47
N ALA A 116 12.17 -21.52 -15.61
CA ALA A 116 13.19 -21.90 -16.58
C ALA A 116 13.62 -20.70 -17.45
N GLY A 117 14.57 -19.90 -16.95
CA GLY A 117 15.33 -18.96 -17.79
C GLY A 117 15.49 -17.52 -17.28
N VAL A 118 14.99 -17.19 -16.08
CA VAL A 118 15.20 -15.85 -15.50
C VAL A 118 16.60 -15.75 -14.88
N GLU A 119 17.38 -14.76 -15.34
CA GLU A 119 18.69 -14.44 -14.74
C GLU A 119 18.50 -13.93 -13.30
N GLN A 120 19.12 -14.62 -12.34
CA GLN A 120 19.11 -14.25 -10.93
C GLN A 120 20.06 -13.09 -10.65
N ASP A 121 19.69 -12.23 -9.69
CA ASP A 121 20.54 -11.13 -9.26
C ASP A 121 21.72 -11.61 -8.41
N SER A 122 22.87 -10.93 -8.53
CA SER A 122 24.05 -11.25 -7.72
C SER A 122 23.92 -10.79 -6.27
N ASP A 123 23.21 -9.68 -6.05
CA ASP A 123 23.00 -9.06 -4.74
C ASP A 123 21.58 -9.37 -4.24
N LEU A 124 21.43 -10.50 -3.57
CA LEU A 124 20.13 -10.94 -3.04
C LEU A 124 19.68 -10.06 -1.87
N LEU A 125 18.38 -9.75 -1.86
CA LEU A 125 17.75 -8.87 -0.89
C LEU A 125 16.59 -9.59 -0.23
N HIS A 126 16.29 -9.22 1.01
CA HIS A 126 15.03 -9.53 1.65
C HIS A 126 14.09 -8.33 1.56
N ILE A 127 13.00 -8.49 0.82
CA ILE A 127 11.99 -7.46 0.56
C ILE A 127 10.70 -7.86 1.29
N VAL A 128 10.16 -6.95 2.09
CA VAL A 128 8.84 -7.13 2.70
C VAL A 128 7.89 -6.08 2.16
N HIS A 129 6.89 -6.51 1.40
CA HIS A 129 5.80 -5.65 0.97
C HIS A 129 4.79 -5.51 2.11
N VAL A 130 4.33 -4.29 2.38
CA VAL A 130 3.25 -4.02 3.32
C VAL A 130 2.15 -3.30 2.55
N THR A 131 0.98 -3.93 2.44
CA THR A 131 -0.08 -3.50 1.51
C THR A 131 -1.47 -3.77 2.08
N ALA A 132 -2.47 -3.06 1.57
CA ALA A 132 -3.88 -3.34 1.80
C ALA A 132 -4.46 -4.38 0.82
N GLU A 133 -3.87 -4.52 -0.37
CA GLU A 133 -4.37 -5.42 -1.42
C GLU A 133 -3.28 -6.37 -1.90
N MET A 134 -3.69 -7.60 -2.22
CA MET A 134 -2.92 -8.63 -2.89
C MET A 134 -3.88 -9.55 -3.66
N ALA A 135 -3.65 -9.75 -4.95
CA ALA A 135 -4.44 -10.67 -5.75
C ALA A 135 -4.04 -12.14 -5.49
N PRO A 136 -4.99 -13.09 -5.49
CA PRO A 136 -6.44 -12.92 -5.64
C PRO A 136 -7.19 -12.71 -4.30
N ILE A 137 -6.49 -12.76 -3.16
CA ILE A 137 -7.14 -12.87 -1.84
C ILE A 137 -7.80 -11.58 -1.35
N ALA A 138 -7.28 -10.42 -1.73
CA ALA A 138 -7.79 -9.12 -1.34
C ALA A 138 -7.52 -8.11 -2.46
N LYS A 139 -8.45 -7.98 -3.39
CA LYS A 139 -8.30 -7.15 -4.59
C LYS A 139 -9.55 -6.29 -4.82
N VAL A 140 -9.36 -4.99 -4.99
CA VAL A 140 -10.39 -4.04 -5.41
C VAL A 140 -9.96 -3.31 -6.67
N GLY A 141 -8.71 -2.87 -6.73
CA GLY A 141 -8.12 -2.19 -7.87
C GLY A 141 -6.96 -2.96 -8.49
N GLY A 142 -6.06 -2.21 -9.15
CA GLY A 142 -4.83 -2.75 -9.74
C GLY A 142 -3.68 -2.91 -8.75
N LEU A 143 -3.79 -2.39 -7.52
CA LEU A 143 -2.76 -2.53 -6.48
C LEU A 143 -2.47 -4.01 -6.18
N GLY A 144 -3.53 -4.81 -6.01
CA GLY A 144 -3.38 -6.24 -5.71
C GLY A 144 -2.63 -7.00 -6.80
N ASP A 145 -2.87 -6.69 -8.08
CA ASP A 145 -2.16 -7.31 -9.21
C ASP A 145 -0.68 -6.92 -9.20
N VAL A 146 -0.38 -5.64 -8.95
CA VAL A 146 1.00 -5.15 -8.92
C VAL A 146 1.79 -5.81 -7.79
N VAL A 147 1.24 -5.93 -6.58
CA VAL A 147 1.96 -6.56 -5.47
C VAL A 147 2.24 -8.03 -5.75
N THR A 148 1.25 -8.78 -6.25
CA THR A 148 1.43 -10.21 -6.56
C THR A 148 2.45 -10.40 -7.69
N GLY A 149 2.31 -9.66 -8.79
CA GLY A 149 3.23 -9.75 -9.94
C GLY A 149 4.65 -9.30 -9.60
N LEU A 150 4.81 -8.18 -8.90
CA LEU A 150 6.11 -7.68 -8.46
C LEU A 150 6.78 -8.64 -7.47
N GLY A 151 6.01 -9.18 -6.52
CA GLY A 151 6.51 -10.17 -5.56
C GLY A 151 7.04 -11.42 -6.27
N ARG A 152 6.28 -11.98 -7.22
CA ARG A 152 6.71 -13.14 -8.00
C ARG A 152 7.94 -12.81 -8.86
N ALA A 153 7.96 -11.65 -9.52
CA ALA A 153 9.11 -11.22 -10.29
C ALA A 153 10.39 -11.13 -9.44
N CYS A 154 10.30 -10.59 -8.22
CA CYS A 154 11.44 -10.54 -7.30
C CYS A 154 11.88 -11.94 -6.83
N LEU A 155 10.94 -12.85 -6.55
CA LEU A 155 11.25 -14.25 -6.22
C LEU A 155 11.97 -14.95 -7.38
N ASN A 156 11.50 -14.77 -8.61
CA ASN A 156 12.10 -15.36 -9.81
C ASN A 156 13.54 -14.86 -10.06
N ARG A 157 13.87 -13.66 -9.56
CA ARG A 157 15.23 -13.10 -9.59
C ARG A 157 16.11 -13.54 -8.41
N GLY A 158 15.60 -14.40 -7.53
CA GLY A 158 16.32 -14.99 -6.40
C GLY A 158 16.21 -14.23 -5.07
N HIS A 159 15.46 -13.13 -5.02
CA HIS A 159 15.27 -12.38 -3.77
C HIS A 159 14.36 -13.15 -2.81
N LYS A 160 14.50 -12.87 -1.52
CA LYS A 160 13.52 -13.30 -0.52
C LYS A 160 12.40 -12.27 -0.47
N VAL A 161 11.15 -12.70 -0.63
CA VAL A 161 9.98 -11.81 -0.59
C VAL A 161 8.97 -12.34 0.41
N ASP A 162 8.45 -11.44 1.26
CA ASP A 162 7.25 -11.69 2.05
C ASP A 162 6.24 -10.54 1.81
N VAL A 163 4.95 -10.84 1.76
CA VAL A 163 3.88 -9.83 1.70
C VAL A 163 3.10 -9.83 2.99
N MET A 164 3.13 -8.72 3.71
CA MET A 164 2.30 -8.49 4.89
C MET A 164 0.99 -7.82 4.48
N ILE A 165 -0.13 -8.44 4.85
CA ILE A 165 -1.48 -7.97 4.53
C ILE A 165 -2.40 -8.12 5.75
N PRO A 166 -3.42 -7.27 5.94
CA PRO A 166 -4.42 -7.51 6.98
C PRO A 166 -5.15 -8.83 6.73
N PHE A 167 -5.44 -9.57 7.81
CA PHE A 167 -6.27 -10.75 7.69
C PHE A 167 -7.76 -10.35 7.67
N TYR A 168 -8.21 -9.81 6.54
CA TYR A 168 -9.60 -9.44 6.33
C TYR A 168 -10.52 -10.65 6.50
N GLU A 169 -11.68 -10.44 7.13
CA GLU A 169 -12.69 -11.49 7.31
C GLU A 169 -13.22 -12.04 5.98
N CYS A 170 -13.26 -11.22 4.93
CA CYS A 170 -13.74 -11.60 3.61
C CYS A 170 -12.72 -12.37 2.74
N ILE A 171 -11.48 -12.57 3.21
CA ILE A 171 -10.46 -13.29 2.43
C ILE A 171 -10.94 -14.73 2.13
N PRO A 172 -10.89 -15.17 0.86
CA PRO A 172 -11.15 -16.56 0.49
C PRO A 172 -9.99 -17.45 0.93
N LYS A 173 -10.09 -18.04 2.13
CA LYS A 173 -9.00 -18.82 2.74
C LYS A 173 -8.52 -20.01 1.92
N HIS A 174 -9.34 -20.54 1.02
CA HIS A 174 -8.97 -21.64 0.12
C HIS A 174 -7.94 -21.23 -0.94
N CYS A 175 -7.76 -19.93 -1.19
CA CYS A 175 -6.71 -19.40 -2.06
C CYS A 175 -5.35 -19.24 -1.36
N ILE A 176 -5.24 -19.60 -0.07
CA ILE A 176 -4.00 -19.50 0.71
C ILE A 176 -3.50 -20.91 1.00
N ASN A 177 -2.36 -21.25 0.40
CA ASN A 177 -1.68 -22.51 0.64
C ASN A 177 -0.95 -22.48 1.99
N GLU A 178 -0.90 -23.62 2.67
CA GLU A 178 -0.17 -23.82 3.93
C GLU A 178 -0.50 -22.78 5.03
N LEU A 179 -1.74 -22.30 5.08
CA LEU A 179 -2.17 -21.31 6.07
C LEU A 179 -2.01 -21.85 7.49
N ALA A 180 -1.07 -21.28 8.25
CA ALA A 180 -0.74 -21.70 9.61
C ALA A 180 -0.49 -20.51 10.53
N LEU A 181 -0.95 -20.60 11.77
CA LEU A 181 -0.63 -19.62 12.81
C LEU A 181 0.86 -19.75 13.16
N MET A 182 1.62 -18.66 13.01
CA MET A 182 3.03 -18.62 13.43
C MET A 182 3.15 -18.33 14.92
N LYS A 183 2.59 -17.19 15.35
CA LYS A 183 2.80 -16.67 16.70
C LYS A 183 1.74 -15.62 17.04
N THR A 184 1.54 -15.43 18.34
CA THR A 184 0.78 -14.31 18.89
C THR A 184 1.73 -13.26 19.47
N TYR A 185 1.39 -11.99 19.27
CA TYR A 185 2.15 -10.85 19.78
C TYR A 185 1.19 -9.72 20.11
N ASN A 186 1.68 -8.63 20.71
CA ASN A 186 0.84 -7.48 21.04
C ASN A 186 1.24 -6.26 20.22
N SER A 187 0.25 -5.48 19.81
CA SER A 187 0.41 -4.16 19.21
C SER A 187 -0.32 -3.10 20.00
N TYR A 188 0.28 -1.92 20.11
CA TYR A 188 -0.28 -0.83 20.91
C TYR A 188 -1.43 -0.14 20.18
N HIS A 189 -2.49 0.14 20.94
CA HIS A 189 -3.62 0.93 20.51
C HIS A 189 -4.25 1.63 21.71
N ASP A 190 -4.23 2.96 21.69
CA ASP A 190 -4.93 3.87 22.59
C ASP A 190 -4.77 3.50 24.08
N GLY A 191 -3.52 3.45 24.53
CA GLY A 191 -3.16 3.11 25.91
C GLY A 191 -3.17 1.62 26.24
N ASN A 192 -3.56 0.75 25.30
CA ASN A 192 -3.70 -0.69 25.51
C ASN A 192 -2.78 -1.50 24.58
N TRP A 193 -2.46 -2.72 25.01
CA TRP A 193 -1.77 -3.72 24.19
C TRP A 193 -2.80 -4.71 23.65
N VAL A 194 -3.04 -4.67 22.34
CA VAL A 194 -4.00 -5.51 21.62
C VAL A 194 -3.30 -6.76 21.10
N ALA A 195 -3.84 -7.92 21.42
CA ALA A 195 -3.33 -9.19 20.92
C ALA A 195 -3.52 -9.30 19.40
N CYS A 196 -2.48 -9.74 18.71
CA CYS A 196 -2.42 -9.98 17.28
C CYS A 196 -1.99 -11.41 17.03
N LYS A 197 -2.58 -12.05 16.03
CA LYS A 197 -2.16 -13.35 15.49
C LYS A 197 -1.51 -13.10 14.14
N ALA A 198 -0.28 -13.59 13.96
CA ALA A 198 0.38 -13.60 12.66
C ALA A 198 0.28 -15.00 12.06
N TYR A 199 -0.34 -15.11 10.90
CA TYR A 199 -0.43 -16.34 10.13
C TYR A 199 0.53 -16.28 8.95
N ARG A 200 1.13 -17.41 8.59
CA ARG A 200 1.89 -17.57 7.35
C ARG A 200 1.06 -18.37 6.37
N GLY A 201 1.23 -18.06 5.09
CA GLY A 201 0.77 -18.90 4.00
C GLY A 201 1.50 -18.56 2.72
N GLU A 202 0.98 -19.04 1.60
CA GLU A 202 1.46 -18.71 0.27
C GLU A 202 0.26 -18.40 -0.64
N VAL A 203 0.39 -17.36 -1.45
CA VAL A 203 -0.62 -16.93 -2.42
C VAL A 203 0.05 -16.74 -3.77
N SER A 204 -0.37 -17.50 -4.77
CA SER A 204 0.19 -17.45 -6.14
C SER A 204 1.73 -17.55 -6.17
N GLY A 205 2.29 -18.46 -5.35
CA GLY A 205 3.74 -18.67 -5.22
C GLY A 205 4.48 -17.64 -4.35
N VAL A 206 3.77 -16.65 -3.77
CA VAL A 206 4.38 -15.58 -2.97
C VAL A 206 4.12 -15.83 -1.47
N PRO A 207 5.15 -15.89 -0.62
CA PRO A 207 4.97 -15.99 0.83
C PRO A 207 4.20 -14.80 1.40
N VAL A 208 3.17 -15.08 2.21
CA VAL A 208 2.34 -14.05 2.85
C VAL A 208 2.33 -14.18 4.37
N ILE A 209 2.21 -13.03 5.04
CA ILE A 209 2.01 -12.92 6.47
C ILE A 209 0.71 -12.15 6.70
N LEU A 210 -0.30 -12.82 7.25
CA LEU A 210 -1.60 -12.22 7.54
C LEU A 210 -1.68 -11.82 9.02
N ILE A 211 -1.98 -10.54 9.27
CA ILE A 211 -2.09 -9.99 10.62
C ILE A 211 -3.55 -9.88 11.03
N GLU A 212 -3.96 -10.65 12.04
CA GLU A 212 -5.31 -10.62 12.61
C GLU A 212 -5.29 -10.00 14.02
N PRO A 213 -5.81 -8.78 14.21
CA PRO A 213 -5.93 -8.19 15.54
C PRO A 213 -7.21 -8.63 16.27
N SER A 214 -7.15 -8.66 17.60
CA SER A 214 -8.29 -9.03 18.45
C SER A 214 -9.34 -7.93 18.64
N ASN A 215 -9.06 -6.69 18.21
CA ASN A 215 -9.92 -5.51 18.40
C ASN A 215 -10.95 -5.29 17.27
N HIS A 216 -11.28 -6.35 16.53
CA HIS A 216 -12.27 -6.34 15.43
C HIS A 216 -11.94 -5.45 14.23
N PHE A 217 -10.73 -4.93 14.10
CA PHE A 217 -10.28 -4.35 12.83
C PHE A 217 -10.25 -5.41 11.73
N PHE A 218 -10.55 -4.98 10.50
CA PHE A 218 -10.61 -5.84 9.31
C PHE A 218 -11.74 -6.90 9.32
N LYS A 219 -12.79 -6.66 10.11
CA LYS A 219 -14.03 -7.45 10.09
C LYS A 219 -15.08 -6.83 9.15
N GLY A 220 -15.83 -7.65 8.45
CA GLY A 220 -16.81 -7.25 7.44
C GLY A 220 -16.65 -7.98 6.10
N LYS A 221 -17.56 -7.67 5.17
CA LYS A 221 -17.64 -8.33 3.85
C LYS A 221 -16.71 -7.73 2.79
N ASN A 222 -16.18 -6.53 3.04
CA ASN A 222 -15.41 -5.75 2.07
C ASN A 222 -14.03 -5.40 2.63
N ILE A 223 -13.05 -5.25 1.74
CA ILE A 223 -11.66 -4.82 2.06
C ILE A 223 -11.64 -3.35 2.48
N TYR A 224 -12.41 -2.51 1.78
CA TYR A 224 -12.63 -1.11 2.11
C TYR A 224 -14.07 -0.88 2.56
N GLY A 225 -14.26 0.10 3.46
CA GLY A 225 -15.56 0.43 4.02
C GLY A 225 -16.19 -0.71 4.82
N GLY A 226 -15.37 -1.52 5.49
CA GLY A 226 -15.84 -2.58 6.39
C GLY A 226 -16.54 -2.04 7.63
N SER A 227 -16.83 -2.92 8.59
CA SER A 227 -17.56 -2.57 9.83
C SER A 227 -16.68 -1.84 10.86
N TYR A 228 -15.62 -1.17 10.42
CA TYR A 228 -14.56 -0.58 11.26
C TYR A 228 -14.14 0.80 10.75
N ASN A 229 -13.45 1.56 11.60
CA ASN A 229 -12.79 2.79 11.18
C ASN A 229 -11.52 2.45 10.39
N GLU A 230 -11.53 2.71 9.08
CA GLU A 230 -10.43 2.31 8.19
C GLU A 230 -9.11 2.99 8.53
N LEU A 231 -9.14 4.29 8.84
CA LEU A 231 -7.94 5.02 9.19
C LEU A 231 -7.27 4.43 10.43
N ASP A 232 -8.04 4.20 11.49
CA ASP A 232 -7.54 3.61 12.74
C ASP A 232 -7.04 2.17 12.50
N ALA A 233 -7.74 1.39 11.67
CA ALA A 233 -7.32 0.02 11.32
C ALA A 233 -5.98 -0.01 10.56
N TYR A 234 -5.79 0.89 9.59
CA TYR A 234 -4.56 0.95 8.79
C TYR A 234 -3.36 1.56 9.54
N LEU A 235 -3.61 2.52 10.44
CA LEU A 235 -2.59 2.98 11.40
C LEU A 235 -2.16 1.85 12.33
N PHE A 236 -3.11 1.10 12.87
CA PHE A 236 -2.84 -0.07 13.68
C PHE A 236 -2.02 -1.11 12.92
N PHE A 237 -2.43 -1.44 11.70
CA PHE A 237 -1.76 -2.44 10.86
C PHE A 237 -0.33 -2.02 10.52
N SER A 238 -0.11 -0.76 10.15
CA SER A 238 1.23 -0.21 9.88
C SER A 238 2.18 -0.42 11.06
N ARG A 239 1.70 -0.15 12.29
CA ARG A 239 2.47 -0.35 13.51
C ARG A 239 2.66 -1.84 13.85
N ALA A 240 1.58 -2.61 13.77
CA ALA A 240 1.58 -4.05 14.05
C ALA A 240 2.54 -4.82 13.13
N CYS A 241 2.74 -4.37 11.89
CA CYS A 241 3.72 -4.95 10.97
C CYS A 241 5.16 -4.78 11.47
N LEU A 242 5.52 -3.59 11.95
CA LEU A 242 6.84 -3.32 12.52
C LEU A 242 7.08 -4.11 13.81
N GLU A 243 6.06 -4.21 14.67
CA GLU A 243 6.14 -5.03 15.90
C GLU A 243 6.24 -6.51 15.60
N TRP A 244 5.57 -7.00 14.55
CA TRP A 244 5.76 -8.36 14.05
C TRP A 244 7.21 -8.58 13.62
N MET A 245 7.77 -7.70 12.78
CA MET A 245 9.17 -7.81 12.35
C MET A 245 10.12 -7.85 13.55
N GLN A 246 9.88 -7.02 14.57
CA GLN A 246 10.65 -7.02 15.81
C GLN A 246 10.53 -8.35 16.58
N VAL A 247 9.31 -8.85 16.79
CA VAL A 247 9.06 -10.07 17.58
C VAL A 247 9.52 -11.34 16.87
N ASN A 248 9.50 -11.34 15.54
CA ASN A 248 10.00 -12.43 14.71
C ASN A 248 11.51 -12.35 14.46
N GLY A 249 12.15 -11.21 14.79
CA GLY A 249 13.57 -10.98 14.50
C GLY A 249 13.85 -10.76 13.00
N THR A 250 12.85 -10.38 12.22
CA THR A 250 12.97 -10.14 10.78
C THR A 250 13.58 -8.76 10.51
N GLN A 251 14.70 -8.71 9.81
CA GLN A 251 15.38 -7.49 9.39
C GLN A 251 15.49 -7.45 7.86
N PRO A 252 14.44 -7.02 7.15
CA PRO A 252 14.50 -6.96 5.70
C PRO A 252 15.49 -5.88 5.25
N ASP A 253 16.00 -6.03 4.04
CA ASP A 253 16.75 -4.96 3.37
C ASP A 253 15.81 -3.82 2.96
N ILE A 254 14.60 -4.16 2.51
CA ILE A 254 13.59 -3.22 2.03
C ILE A 254 12.25 -3.50 2.70
N ILE A 255 11.62 -2.45 3.24
CA ILE A 255 10.19 -2.42 3.52
C ILE A 255 9.53 -1.62 2.41
N HIS A 256 8.71 -2.27 1.60
CA HIS A 256 8.02 -1.64 0.48
C HIS A 256 6.56 -1.41 0.85
N VAL A 257 6.23 -0.16 1.18
CA VAL A 257 4.88 0.28 1.55
C VAL A 257 4.12 0.73 0.31
N HIS A 258 2.82 0.43 0.27
CA HIS A 258 1.94 0.74 -0.85
C HIS A 258 0.77 1.59 -0.38
N GLU A 259 0.56 2.70 -1.07
CA GLU A 259 -0.55 3.64 -0.85
C GLU A 259 -0.63 4.27 0.54
N TRP A 260 -1.65 5.11 0.74
CA TRP A 260 -1.88 5.83 1.99
C TRP A 260 -2.14 4.91 3.18
N GLN A 261 -2.72 3.72 2.95
CA GLN A 261 -3.06 2.72 3.96
C GLN A 261 -1.83 2.31 4.77
N THR A 262 -0.65 2.32 4.15
CA THR A 262 0.61 1.96 4.81
C THR A 262 1.59 3.14 4.88
N GLY A 263 1.14 4.34 4.48
CA GLY A 263 1.93 5.57 4.48
C GLY A 263 2.34 6.07 5.87
N ALA A 264 1.71 5.56 6.94
CA ALA A 264 2.12 5.84 8.31
C ALA A 264 3.30 4.97 8.79
N LEU A 265 3.53 3.81 8.17
CA LEU A 265 4.61 2.89 8.58
C LEU A 265 5.99 3.57 8.57
N PRO A 266 6.38 4.38 7.56
CA PRO A 266 7.62 5.14 7.59
C PRO A 266 7.76 6.07 8.80
N LEU A 267 6.66 6.68 9.27
CA LEU A 267 6.69 7.56 10.45
C LEU A 267 7.00 6.73 11.69
N PHE A 268 6.27 5.64 11.92
CA PHE A 268 6.53 4.73 13.03
C PHE A 268 7.96 4.19 13.01
N TYR A 269 8.45 3.82 11.83
CA TYR A 269 9.79 3.27 11.67
C TYR A 269 10.87 4.26 12.12
N TRP A 270 10.87 5.49 11.60
CA TRP A 270 11.90 6.47 11.93
C TRP A 270 11.75 7.07 13.32
N ASP A 271 10.53 7.15 13.86
CA ASP A 271 10.30 7.65 15.21
C ASP A 271 10.74 6.66 16.29
N MET A 272 10.39 5.39 16.09
CA MET A 272 10.45 4.37 17.12
C MET A 272 11.33 3.18 16.72
N TYR A 273 10.94 2.44 15.67
CA TYR A 273 11.46 1.08 15.47
C TYR A 273 12.89 1.02 14.98
N HIS A 274 13.35 2.04 14.25
CA HIS A 274 14.75 2.18 13.84
C HIS A 274 15.68 2.21 15.05
N PHE A 275 15.29 2.94 16.11
CA PHE A 275 16.09 3.07 17.33
C PHE A 275 15.94 1.88 18.29
N LEU A 276 14.83 1.15 18.21
CA LEU A 276 14.55 0.02 19.08
C LEU A 276 15.17 -1.29 18.58
N SER A 277 14.92 -1.63 17.32
CA SER A 277 15.28 -2.96 16.82
C SER A 277 15.58 -3.00 15.33
N LEU A 278 14.81 -2.33 14.47
CA LEU A 278 14.88 -2.48 13.01
C LEU A 278 15.88 -1.52 12.36
N GLN A 279 17.18 -1.75 12.52
CA GLN A 279 18.21 -0.81 12.05
C GLN A 279 18.59 -0.95 10.57
N LYS A 280 18.33 -2.11 9.97
CA LYS A 280 18.71 -2.45 8.60
C LYS A 280 17.80 -1.86 7.51
N PRO A 281 16.45 -1.90 7.65
CA PRO A 281 15.57 -1.64 6.52
C PRO A 281 15.70 -0.26 5.90
N ARG A 282 15.53 -0.20 4.57
CA ARG A 282 15.23 1.02 3.83
C ARG A 282 13.77 0.97 3.37
N ILE A 283 13.12 2.12 3.33
CA ILE A 283 11.69 2.18 3.04
C ILE A 283 11.44 2.74 1.64
N VAL A 284 10.64 2.02 0.87
CA VAL A 284 10.16 2.44 -0.45
C VAL A 284 8.65 2.61 -0.37
N LEU A 285 8.14 3.76 -0.79
CA LEU A 285 6.70 3.98 -0.96
C LEU A 285 6.33 3.89 -2.44
N THR A 286 5.30 3.13 -2.79
CA THR A 286 4.66 3.21 -4.11
C THR A 286 3.28 3.84 -4.02
N ILE A 287 3.02 4.77 -4.94
CA ILE A 287 1.78 5.53 -5.07
C ILE A 287 1.19 5.23 -6.46
N HIS A 288 0.06 4.54 -6.48
CA HIS A 288 -0.75 4.23 -7.65
C HIS A 288 -1.85 5.27 -7.87
N ASN A 289 -2.36 5.89 -6.81
CA ASN A 289 -3.36 6.95 -6.91
C ASN A 289 -3.12 8.10 -5.91
N MET A 290 -2.99 9.33 -6.43
CA MET A 290 -2.78 10.55 -5.63
C MET A 290 -4.08 11.16 -5.06
N GLU A 291 -5.25 10.62 -5.40
CA GLU A 291 -6.54 11.09 -4.91
C GLU A 291 -6.86 10.59 -3.49
N HIS A 292 -6.26 9.46 -3.08
CA HIS A 292 -6.50 8.86 -1.77
C HIS A 292 -5.38 9.17 -0.77
N TYR A 293 -5.78 9.93 0.26
CA TYR A 293 -4.97 10.64 1.23
C TYR A 293 -4.35 9.99 2.45
N GLY A 294 -5.19 9.13 3.02
CA GLY A 294 -5.30 8.94 4.47
C GLY A 294 -5.41 10.27 5.23
N GLU A 295 -6.54 10.99 5.14
CA GLU A 295 -6.76 12.16 6.00
C GLU A 295 -6.72 11.71 7.47
N CYS A 296 -5.90 12.38 8.27
CA CYS A 296 -5.63 12.03 9.66
C CYS A 296 -5.51 13.30 10.52
N ARG A 297 -5.72 13.18 11.82
CA ARG A 297 -5.51 14.21 12.82
C ARG A 297 -4.42 13.78 13.80
N GLN A 298 -3.92 14.75 14.56
CA GLN A 298 -2.86 14.53 15.54
C GLN A 298 -3.28 13.51 16.61
N GLU A 299 -4.54 13.55 17.05
CA GLU A 299 -5.06 12.64 18.07
C GLU A 299 -5.06 11.20 17.58
N GLN A 300 -5.32 10.98 16.28
CA GLN A 300 -5.31 9.64 15.69
C GLN A 300 -3.90 9.07 15.68
N LEU A 301 -2.88 9.82 15.27
CA LEU A 301 -1.48 9.38 15.42
C LEU A 301 -1.12 9.07 16.89
N SER A 302 -1.64 9.87 17.82
CA SER A 302 -1.41 9.72 19.26
C SER A 302 -1.99 8.42 19.83
N LYS A 303 -3.16 7.99 19.35
CA LYS A 303 -3.71 6.66 19.69
C LYS A 303 -2.77 5.51 19.30
N PHE A 304 -1.93 5.69 18.29
CA PHE A 304 -0.97 4.67 17.86
C PHE A 304 0.45 4.95 18.36
N GLY A 305 0.61 5.85 19.33
CA GLY A 305 1.85 6.07 20.07
C GLY A 305 2.85 7.02 19.43
N LEU A 306 2.48 7.70 18.35
CA LEU A 306 3.24 8.83 17.81
C LEU A 306 2.75 10.12 18.44
N ASP A 307 3.65 11.02 18.82
CA ASP A 307 3.26 12.39 19.19
C ASP A 307 2.78 13.12 17.93
N GLY A 308 1.46 13.15 17.71
CA GLY A 308 0.88 13.72 16.48
C GLY A 308 1.27 15.18 16.25
N SER A 309 1.50 15.95 17.32
CA SER A 309 1.93 17.35 17.22
C SER A 309 3.33 17.50 16.62
N ALA A 310 4.20 16.51 16.82
CA ALA A 310 5.52 16.48 16.21
C ALA A 310 5.46 16.32 14.69
N TYR A 311 4.35 15.83 14.12
CA TYR A 311 4.14 15.62 12.69
C TYR A 311 3.27 16.70 12.03
N ALA A 312 2.66 17.57 12.84
CA ALA A 312 1.81 18.68 12.42
C ALA A 312 2.62 19.92 11.98
N THR A 313 3.63 19.69 11.12
CA THR A 313 4.36 20.77 10.43
C THR A 313 4.32 20.59 8.91
N GLU A 314 4.43 21.70 8.18
CA GLU A 314 4.36 21.72 6.71
C GLU A 314 5.45 20.86 6.04
N ASP A 315 6.64 20.82 6.63
CA ASP A 315 7.75 19.98 6.17
C ASP A 315 7.55 18.48 6.44
N LYS A 316 6.53 18.12 7.24
CA LYS A 316 6.22 16.75 7.65
C LYS A 316 4.90 16.28 7.04
N ALA A 317 3.85 16.09 7.85
CA ALA A 317 2.64 15.38 7.44
C ALA A 317 1.42 16.31 7.26
N VAL A 318 1.52 17.61 7.53
CA VAL A 318 0.38 18.54 7.37
C VAL A 318 -0.15 18.51 5.95
N ASP A 319 -1.47 18.48 5.80
CA ASP A 319 -2.12 18.52 4.50
C ASP A 319 -1.99 19.93 3.88
N ASP A 320 -1.29 20.04 2.74
CA ASP A 320 -1.03 21.32 2.06
C ASP A 320 -2.33 22.04 1.67
N ARG A 321 -3.45 21.33 1.53
CA ARG A 321 -4.76 21.91 1.18
C ARG A 321 -5.42 22.63 2.35
N THR A 322 -4.99 22.38 3.58
CA THR A 322 -5.66 22.86 4.79
C THR A 322 -4.83 23.93 5.51
N VAL A 323 -3.62 24.20 5.03
CA VAL A 323 -2.75 25.26 5.53
C VAL A 323 -3.49 26.60 5.51
N GLY A 324 -3.52 27.30 6.65
CA GLY A 324 -4.22 28.58 6.81
C GLY A 324 -5.71 28.48 7.18
N HIS A 325 -6.33 27.30 7.06
CA HIS A 325 -7.74 27.08 7.43
C HIS A 325 -7.90 26.11 8.61
N ASN A 326 -7.15 25.01 8.58
CA ASN A 326 -7.16 23.96 9.60
C ASN A 326 -5.79 23.24 9.62
N PRO A 327 -4.77 23.81 10.30
CA PRO A 327 -3.41 23.28 10.30
C PRO A 327 -3.26 21.93 11.04
N GLU A 328 -4.34 21.42 11.63
CA GLU A 328 -4.32 20.15 12.38
C GLU A 328 -4.57 18.92 11.50
N ARG A 329 -4.96 19.11 10.23
CA ARG A 329 -5.15 17.99 9.30
C ARG A 329 -3.81 17.52 8.72
N LEU A 330 -3.63 16.22 8.77
CA LEU A 330 -2.47 15.49 8.30
C LEU A 330 -2.87 14.59 7.13
N SER A 331 -1.89 14.25 6.30
CA SER A 331 -2.01 13.20 5.28
C SER A 331 -1.00 12.10 5.55
N LEU A 332 -1.49 10.86 5.69
CA LEU A 332 -0.61 9.70 5.82
C LEU A 332 0.22 9.48 4.54
N LEU A 333 -0.34 9.76 3.37
CA LEU A 333 0.39 9.68 2.10
C LEU A 333 1.54 10.69 2.04
N LYS A 334 1.29 11.95 2.44
CA LYS A 334 2.35 12.97 2.53
C LYS A 334 3.41 12.57 3.56
N GLY A 335 3.00 12.07 4.72
CA GLY A 335 3.92 11.49 5.69
C GLY A 335 4.80 10.41 5.07
N GLY A 336 4.20 9.47 4.34
CA GLY A 336 4.93 8.43 3.62
C GLY A 336 5.94 8.99 2.61
N ILE A 337 5.57 10.04 1.86
CA ILE A 337 6.47 10.75 0.92
C ILE A 337 7.68 11.32 1.65
N VAL A 338 7.47 12.03 2.75
CA VAL A 338 8.55 12.69 3.50
C VAL A 338 9.49 11.66 4.14
N TYR A 339 8.95 10.59 4.73
CA TYR A 339 9.71 9.66 5.56
C TYR A 339 10.20 8.40 4.81
N SER A 340 9.80 8.17 3.55
CA SER A 340 10.37 7.07 2.75
C SER A 340 11.74 7.43 2.18
N ASN A 341 12.59 6.42 1.94
CA ASN A 341 13.90 6.60 1.33
C ASN A 341 13.83 6.67 -0.20
N ALA A 342 12.84 6.03 -0.80
CA ALA A 342 12.49 6.19 -2.21
C ALA A 342 10.97 6.24 -2.37
N ILE A 343 10.51 6.94 -3.39
CA ILE A 343 9.10 7.07 -3.77
C ILE A 343 9.01 6.62 -5.22
N VAL A 344 8.06 5.75 -5.51
CA VAL A 344 7.80 5.22 -6.84
C VAL A 344 6.34 5.50 -7.21
N THR A 345 6.11 5.80 -8.48
CA THR A 345 4.76 5.79 -9.05
C THR A 345 4.72 4.99 -10.35
N VAL A 346 3.51 4.77 -10.85
CA VAL A 346 3.17 3.74 -11.85
C VAL A 346 3.60 4.05 -13.29
N SER A 347 4.16 5.23 -13.56
CA SER A 347 4.81 5.51 -14.85
C SER A 347 5.71 6.76 -14.82
N PRO A 348 6.69 6.85 -15.75
CA PRO A 348 7.47 8.09 -15.95
C PRO A 348 6.63 9.30 -16.36
N THR A 349 5.50 9.10 -17.07
CA THR A 349 4.60 10.17 -17.47
C THR A 349 3.82 10.70 -16.27
N TYR A 350 3.24 9.80 -15.48
CA TYR A 350 2.48 10.15 -14.28
C TYR A 350 3.36 10.83 -13.22
N LEU A 351 4.65 10.46 -13.12
CA LEU A 351 5.63 11.23 -12.34
C LEU A 351 5.69 12.70 -12.78
N LYS A 352 5.74 12.98 -14.09
CA LYS A 352 5.83 14.36 -14.59
C LYS A 352 4.55 15.12 -14.29
N GLU A 353 3.40 14.49 -14.50
CA GLU A 353 2.08 15.08 -14.24
C GLU A 353 1.93 15.45 -12.76
N THR A 354 2.23 14.52 -11.85
CA THR A 354 2.11 14.72 -10.39
C THR A 354 3.14 15.70 -9.80
N LEU A 355 4.23 15.98 -10.51
CA LEU A 355 5.16 17.06 -10.15
C LEU A 355 4.64 18.43 -10.60
N CYS A 356 3.93 18.50 -11.73
CA CYS A 356 3.45 19.76 -12.29
C CYS A 356 2.10 20.20 -11.73
N SER A 357 1.29 19.26 -11.22
CA SER A 357 -0.07 19.54 -10.76
C SER A 357 -0.49 18.64 -9.59
N GLY A 358 -1.63 18.99 -8.99
CA GLY A 358 -2.17 18.29 -7.83
C GLY A 358 -1.62 18.83 -6.52
N TRP A 359 -2.37 18.62 -5.45
CA TRP A 359 -2.08 19.21 -4.15
C TRP A 359 -0.81 18.64 -3.49
N LEU A 360 -0.38 17.43 -3.86
CA LEU A 360 0.88 16.82 -3.43
C LEU A 360 2.10 17.30 -4.21
N SER A 361 1.93 18.08 -5.28
CA SER A 361 3.04 18.57 -6.13
C SER A 361 4.13 19.24 -5.29
N GLY A 362 3.76 20.10 -4.34
CA GLY A 362 4.73 20.76 -3.45
C GLY A 362 5.56 19.75 -2.63
N ALA A 363 4.91 18.75 -2.02
CA ALA A 363 5.60 17.70 -1.28
C ALA A 363 6.49 16.82 -2.18
N LEU A 364 6.00 16.44 -3.37
CA LEU A 364 6.75 15.63 -4.34
C LEU A 364 7.95 16.40 -4.91
N MET A 365 7.80 17.70 -5.19
CA MET A 365 8.90 18.56 -5.64
C MET A 365 10.00 18.69 -4.58
N ARG A 366 9.63 18.85 -3.30
CA ARG A 366 10.59 18.86 -2.18
C ARG A 366 11.35 17.53 -2.02
N ASN A 367 10.76 16.43 -2.49
CA ASN A 367 11.31 15.07 -2.40
C ASN A 367 11.67 14.51 -3.79
N ARG A 368 11.94 15.38 -4.77
CA ARG A 368 12.10 15.01 -6.17
C ARG A 368 13.29 14.09 -6.43
N ASP A 369 14.35 14.23 -5.63
CA ASP A 369 15.60 13.47 -5.70
C ASP A 369 15.39 11.97 -5.45
N LYS A 370 14.35 11.63 -4.68
CA LYS A 370 13.98 10.24 -4.36
C LYS A 370 12.69 9.78 -5.03
N TYR A 371 12.11 10.57 -5.94
CA TYR A 371 10.87 10.24 -6.65
C TYR A 371 11.13 9.73 -8.07
N SER A 372 10.63 8.52 -8.39
CA SER A 372 10.80 7.83 -9.67
C SER A 372 9.49 7.30 -10.22
N GLY A 373 9.34 7.29 -11.55
CA GLY A 373 8.21 6.68 -12.23
C GLY A 373 8.67 5.38 -12.88
N ILE A 374 8.10 4.25 -12.45
CA ILE A 374 8.39 2.91 -12.96
C ILE A 374 7.11 2.38 -13.56
N LEU A 375 7.16 2.05 -14.87
CA LEU A 375 6.00 1.54 -15.57
C LEU A 375 5.60 0.17 -14.98
N ASN A 376 4.32 0.01 -14.62
CA ASN A 376 3.80 -1.27 -14.17
C ASN A 376 3.97 -2.33 -15.26
N GLY A 377 4.36 -3.54 -14.84
CA GLY A 377 4.27 -4.72 -15.68
C GLY A 377 2.87 -5.34 -15.65
N ILE A 378 2.72 -6.42 -16.40
CA ILE A 378 1.57 -7.33 -16.31
C ILE A 378 2.09 -8.73 -15.98
N ASP A 379 1.27 -9.53 -15.30
CA ASP A 379 1.53 -10.95 -15.12
C ASP A 379 1.19 -11.68 -16.43
N THR A 380 2.21 -11.98 -17.24
CA THR A 380 2.04 -12.62 -18.55
C THR A 380 1.75 -14.10 -18.47
N GLU A 381 1.76 -14.73 -17.30
CA GLU A 381 1.28 -16.10 -17.12
C GLU A 381 -0.22 -16.10 -16.89
N MET A 382 -0.69 -15.15 -16.07
CA MET A 382 -2.12 -14.96 -15.80
C MET A 382 -2.84 -14.34 -17.01
N TRP A 383 -2.23 -13.36 -17.68
CA TRP A 383 -2.78 -12.64 -18.83
C TRP A 383 -2.09 -13.09 -20.12
N ASN A 384 -2.37 -14.32 -20.54
CA ASN A 384 -1.80 -14.89 -21.77
C ASN A 384 -2.90 -15.38 -22.73
N PRO A 385 -3.15 -14.67 -23.85
CA PRO A 385 -4.20 -15.06 -24.78
C PRO A 385 -3.96 -16.42 -25.45
N ALA A 386 -2.73 -16.93 -25.44
CA ALA A 386 -2.41 -18.24 -26.02
C ALA A 386 -2.82 -19.39 -25.10
N THR A 387 -3.01 -19.15 -23.80
CA THR A 387 -3.34 -20.18 -22.81
C THR A 387 -4.63 -19.90 -22.05
N ASP A 388 -5.17 -18.69 -22.14
CA ASP A 388 -6.39 -18.25 -21.46
C ASP A 388 -7.58 -19.17 -21.81
N ILE A 389 -8.16 -19.77 -20.77
CA ILE A 389 -9.31 -20.68 -20.88
C ILE A 389 -10.64 -19.94 -21.00
N TYR A 390 -10.67 -18.65 -20.68
CA TYR A 390 -11.84 -17.80 -20.79
C TYR A 390 -12.01 -17.22 -22.19
N LEU A 391 -10.96 -17.27 -23.02
CA LEU A 391 -11.04 -16.90 -24.41
C LEU A 391 -11.72 -18.01 -25.22
N PRO A 392 -12.72 -17.68 -26.05
CA PRO A 392 -13.32 -18.66 -26.95
C PRO A 392 -12.33 -19.23 -27.97
N ALA A 393 -11.32 -18.43 -28.30
CA ALA A 393 -10.25 -18.76 -29.21
C ALA A 393 -8.92 -18.25 -28.64
N LYS A 394 -7.97 -19.16 -28.46
CA LYS A 394 -6.61 -18.83 -28.04
C LYS A 394 -5.84 -18.25 -29.21
N PHE A 395 -4.99 -17.26 -28.95
CA PHE A 395 -4.18 -16.63 -29.98
C PHE A 395 -2.83 -16.16 -29.44
N ASP A 396 -1.87 -15.98 -30.34
CA ASP A 396 -0.59 -15.34 -30.07
C ASP A 396 -0.29 -14.28 -31.15
N GLY A 397 0.91 -13.70 -31.11
CA GLY A 397 1.32 -12.68 -32.07
C GLY A 397 1.37 -13.15 -33.53
N ASN A 398 1.43 -14.46 -33.80
CA ASN A 398 1.44 -15.02 -35.15
C ASN A 398 0.03 -15.26 -35.68
N TYR A 399 -0.94 -15.58 -34.81
CA TYR A 399 -2.32 -15.92 -35.19
C TYR A 399 -3.34 -14.80 -34.90
N PHE A 400 -2.87 -13.60 -34.54
CA PHE A 400 -3.75 -12.48 -34.18
C PHE A 400 -4.63 -12.02 -35.33
N CYS A 401 -4.10 -11.97 -36.56
CA CYS A 401 -4.84 -11.55 -37.75
C CYS A 401 -6.05 -12.45 -38.03
N ASP A 402 -5.89 -13.77 -37.87
CA ASP A 402 -6.94 -14.75 -38.12
C ASP A 402 -8.10 -14.59 -37.13
N VAL A 403 -7.80 -14.36 -35.84
CA VAL A 403 -8.82 -14.12 -34.81
C VAL A 403 -9.54 -12.79 -35.03
N VAL A 404 -8.84 -11.72 -35.42
CA VAL A 404 -9.47 -10.43 -35.73
C VAL A 404 -10.41 -10.55 -36.94
N GLU A 405 -10.05 -11.33 -37.95
CA GLU A 405 -10.90 -11.52 -39.12
C GLU A 405 -12.17 -12.34 -38.78
N VAL A 406 -12.04 -13.40 -37.98
CA VAL A 406 -13.18 -14.16 -37.47
C VAL A 406 -14.09 -13.28 -36.60
N LEU A 407 -13.52 -12.46 -35.71
CA LEU A 407 -14.27 -11.51 -34.88
C LEU A 407 -15.06 -10.50 -35.73
N ARG A 408 -14.43 -9.92 -36.76
CA ARG A 408 -15.10 -8.98 -37.67
C ARG A 408 -16.26 -9.62 -38.41
N ARG A 409 -16.16 -10.89 -38.82
CA ARG A 409 -17.24 -11.63 -39.50
C ARG A 409 -18.42 -11.97 -38.60
N HIS A 410 -18.22 -12.04 -37.28
CA HIS A 410 -19.27 -12.40 -36.32
C HIS A 410 -19.90 -11.20 -35.59
N LEU A 411 -19.21 -10.06 -35.54
CA LEU A 411 -19.68 -8.84 -34.86
C LEU A 411 -20.32 -7.80 -35.80
N LEU A 412 -20.13 -7.92 -37.12
CA LEU A 412 -20.80 -7.14 -38.17
C LEU A 412 -21.80 -8.03 -38.89
#